data_AF-A0A7L2SJE9-F1
#
_entry.id   AF-A0A7L2SJE9-F1
#
_cell.length_a   1.000
_cell.length_b   1.000
_cell.length_c   1.000
_cell.angle_alpha   90.00
_cell.angle_beta   90.00
_cell.angle_gamma   90.00
#
_symmetry.space_group_name_H-M   'P 1'
#
loop_
_entity.id
_entity.type
_entity.pdbx_description
1 polymer ?
#
loop_
_entity_poly.entity_id
_entity_poly.type
_entity_poly.pdbx_seq_one_letter_code
_entity_poly.pdbx_strand_id
1 'polypeptide(L)'
;AACGGLLTKLNGTITTPGWPKEYPPNKNCVWQVVAPTQYRISMKFEFFELEGNEVCKYDYVEIRSGLSSDSKLHGKFCGTEVPEVITSQYNNMRIEFRSDNTVSKKGFKAHFFSDKDECSKDNGGCQHECINTVGSYVCQCRNGFVLHENKHDCKEAECEQKIHSPNGIITSPNWPDKYPSRKECMWEISATPGQRVKLTFNEFEIEQHQECAYDHLEVFDGESEKSPILGRLCGNKIPDPLIATGNKMFLRFISDASVQRKGFQATHSTECGGRLKAELKAKDLYSHAQFGDNNYPVQADCDWLLVAERGSRVELMFQTFEVEEEADCGYDYVELFDGHDKTAVRLGRFCGSG
;
A
#
# COMPACT_ATOMS: atom_id res chain seq x y z
N ALA A 1 12.84 -37.70 -25.24
CA ALA A 1 11.45 -37.22 -25.33
C ALA A 1 11.41 -35.91 -26.10
N ALA A 2 10.50 -35.79 -27.06
CA ALA A 2 10.13 -34.50 -27.65
C ALA A 2 9.28 -33.72 -26.63
N CYS A 3 9.36 -32.41 -26.64
CA CYS A 3 8.62 -31.50 -25.74
C CYS A 3 8.32 -30.19 -26.47
N GLY A 4 7.38 -29.41 -25.94
CA GLY A 4 6.91 -28.19 -26.59
C GLY A 4 5.75 -28.43 -27.57
N GLY A 5 5.37 -27.37 -28.27
CA GLY A 5 4.32 -27.36 -29.29
C GLY A 5 3.27 -26.26 -29.08
N LEU A 6 2.38 -26.14 -30.06
CA LEU A 6 1.23 -25.24 -30.01
C LEU A 6 0.06 -25.89 -29.25
N LEU A 7 -0.48 -25.19 -28.26
CA LEU A 7 -1.60 -25.62 -27.43
C LEU A 7 -2.76 -24.65 -27.60
N THR A 8 -3.88 -25.13 -28.13
CA THR A 8 -5.09 -24.31 -28.40
C THR A 8 -6.29 -24.70 -27.53
N LYS A 9 -6.10 -25.67 -26.63
CA LYS A 9 -7.13 -26.03 -25.64
C LYS A 9 -7.28 -24.90 -24.64
N LEU A 10 -8.49 -24.75 -24.07
CA LEU A 10 -8.73 -23.74 -23.04
C LEU A 10 -8.09 -24.09 -21.69
N ASN A 11 -7.79 -25.35 -21.43
CA ASN A 11 -7.03 -25.76 -20.27
C ASN A 11 -6.13 -26.96 -20.60
N GLY A 12 -5.15 -27.21 -19.74
CA GLY A 12 -4.29 -28.37 -19.86
C GLY A 12 -3.17 -28.37 -18.85
N THR A 13 -2.34 -29.40 -18.95
CA THR A 13 -1.19 -29.61 -18.07
C THR A 13 0.08 -29.61 -18.91
N ILE A 14 1.09 -28.87 -18.47
CA ILE A 14 2.44 -28.86 -19.03
C ILE A 14 3.35 -29.44 -17.96
N THR A 15 4.15 -30.43 -18.36
CA THR A 15 5.18 -31.01 -17.49
C THR A 15 6.53 -30.92 -18.18
N THR A 16 7.60 -30.89 -17.38
CA THR A 16 8.94 -31.13 -17.89
C THR A 16 9.05 -32.49 -18.58
N PRO A 17 9.92 -32.62 -19.59
CA PRO A 17 10.16 -33.91 -20.23
C PRO A 17 10.69 -34.91 -19.19
N GLY A 18 10.09 -36.09 -19.09
CA GLY A 18 10.52 -37.14 -18.15
C GLY A 18 9.73 -37.19 -16.84
N TRP A 19 8.84 -36.22 -16.58
CA TRP A 19 7.98 -36.21 -15.40
C TRP A 19 7.25 -37.56 -15.19
N PRO A 20 7.16 -38.08 -13.94
CA PRO A 20 7.60 -37.49 -12.67
C PRO A 20 9.07 -37.76 -12.31
N LYS A 21 9.87 -38.30 -13.23
CA LYS A 21 11.31 -38.47 -13.05
C LYS A 21 12.03 -37.16 -13.36
N GLU A 22 13.33 -37.12 -13.05
CA GLU A 22 14.18 -35.99 -13.37
C GLU A 22 14.21 -35.68 -14.87
N TYR A 23 14.25 -34.39 -15.21
CA TYR A 23 14.28 -33.96 -16.61
C TYR A 23 15.65 -34.23 -17.25
N PRO A 24 15.73 -34.57 -18.54
CA PRO A 24 17.02 -34.73 -19.20
C PRO A 24 17.80 -33.41 -19.34
N PRO A 25 19.14 -33.45 -19.36
CA PRO A 25 19.97 -32.29 -19.70
C PRO A 25 19.84 -31.90 -21.18
N ASN A 26 20.29 -30.70 -21.53
CA ASN A 26 20.32 -30.10 -22.86
C ASN A 26 18.94 -30.06 -23.53
N LYS A 27 17.89 -29.75 -22.77
CA LYS A 27 16.53 -29.60 -23.31
C LYS A 27 16.24 -28.14 -23.60
N ASN A 28 15.50 -27.93 -24.68
CA ASN A 28 14.88 -26.66 -25.02
C ASN A 28 13.45 -26.97 -25.46
N CYS A 29 12.50 -26.74 -24.57
CA CYS A 29 11.09 -27.02 -24.78
C CYS A 29 10.33 -25.70 -24.85
N VAL A 30 9.66 -25.45 -25.97
CA VAL A 30 8.86 -24.23 -26.17
C VAL A 30 7.40 -24.62 -26.35
N TRP A 31 6.55 -24.22 -25.40
CA TRP A 31 5.10 -24.31 -25.53
C TRP A 31 4.53 -22.94 -25.88
N GLN A 32 3.64 -22.92 -26.86
CA GLN A 32 2.91 -21.74 -27.29
C GLN A 32 1.43 -21.99 -27.01
N VAL A 33 0.85 -21.30 -26.03
CA VAL A 33 -0.57 -21.42 -25.70
C VAL A 33 -1.31 -20.29 -26.37
N VAL A 34 -2.36 -20.61 -27.11
CA VAL A 34 -3.22 -19.64 -27.80
C VAL A 34 -4.67 -19.91 -27.44
N ALA A 35 -5.33 -18.94 -26.81
CA ALA A 35 -6.74 -18.94 -26.49
C ALA A 35 -7.53 -18.09 -27.52
N PRO A 36 -8.87 -18.18 -27.57
CA PRO A 36 -9.69 -17.28 -28.37
C PRO A 36 -9.44 -15.79 -28.03
N THR A 37 -9.77 -14.88 -28.94
CA THR A 37 -9.72 -13.44 -28.67
C THR A 37 -10.61 -13.09 -27.46
N GLN A 38 -10.20 -12.12 -26.64
CA GLN A 38 -10.86 -11.74 -25.37
C GLN A 38 -10.70 -12.77 -24.23
N TYR A 39 -9.80 -13.74 -24.35
CA TYR A 39 -9.41 -14.60 -23.25
C TYR A 39 -8.01 -14.23 -22.76
N ARG A 40 -7.73 -14.51 -21.49
CA ARG A 40 -6.38 -14.52 -20.93
C ARG A 40 -6.03 -15.92 -20.46
N ILE A 41 -4.73 -16.22 -20.46
CA ILE A 41 -4.18 -17.52 -20.09
C ILE A 41 -3.46 -17.35 -18.76
N SER A 42 -3.86 -18.12 -17.76
CA SER A 42 -3.18 -18.20 -16.48
C SER A 42 -2.43 -19.52 -16.36
N MET A 43 -1.21 -19.46 -15.84
CA MET A 43 -0.36 -20.62 -15.56
C MET A 43 -0.17 -20.75 -14.05
N LYS A 44 -0.49 -21.92 -13.51
CA LYS A 44 -0.33 -22.27 -12.10
C LYS A 44 0.57 -23.48 -11.97
N PHE A 45 1.66 -23.35 -11.22
CA PHE A 45 2.53 -24.47 -10.90
C PHE A 45 1.94 -25.29 -9.74
N GLU A 46 1.79 -26.60 -9.94
CA GLU A 46 1.47 -27.56 -8.87
C GLU A 46 2.74 -28.04 -8.18
N PHE A 47 3.82 -28.17 -8.95
CA PHE A 47 5.14 -28.59 -8.46
C PHE A 47 6.23 -27.85 -9.23
N PHE A 48 7.30 -27.45 -8.53
CA PHE A 48 8.41 -26.72 -9.12
C PHE A 48 9.75 -27.05 -8.43
N GLU A 49 10.68 -27.64 -9.17
CA GLU A 49 12.03 -27.95 -8.71
C GLU A 49 12.99 -27.97 -9.92
N LEU A 50 13.72 -26.89 -10.12
CA LEU A 50 14.74 -26.74 -11.17
C LEU A 50 16.11 -26.43 -10.55
N GLU A 51 17.19 -26.83 -11.21
CA GLU A 51 18.51 -26.29 -10.88
C GLU A 51 18.51 -24.77 -11.09
N GLY A 52 19.08 -24.03 -10.14
CA GLY A 52 19.19 -22.59 -10.31
C GLY A 52 19.85 -21.88 -9.15
N ASN A 53 20.17 -20.62 -9.40
CA ASN A 53 20.58 -19.62 -8.42
C ASN A 53 19.63 -18.42 -8.52
N GLU A 54 19.92 -17.32 -7.81
CA GLU A 54 19.06 -16.13 -7.79
C GLU A 54 18.78 -15.51 -9.18
N VAL A 55 19.61 -15.80 -10.20
CA VAL A 55 19.48 -15.23 -11.56
C VAL A 55 19.06 -16.31 -12.58
N CYS A 56 18.81 -17.54 -12.14
CA CYS A 56 18.47 -18.67 -13.00
C CYS A 56 19.43 -18.83 -14.18
N LYS A 57 20.73 -18.88 -13.88
CA LYS A 57 21.78 -18.96 -14.90
C LYS A 57 21.84 -20.31 -15.62
N TYR A 58 21.53 -21.39 -14.90
CA TYR A 58 21.58 -22.77 -15.38
C TYR A 58 20.24 -23.14 -16.01
N ASP A 59 19.45 -23.95 -15.32
CA ASP A 59 18.13 -24.36 -15.77
C ASP A 59 17.06 -23.33 -15.42
N TYR A 60 16.07 -23.19 -16.29
CA TYR A 60 14.98 -22.24 -16.07
C TYR A 60 13.75 -22.54 -16.90
N VAL A 61 12.63 -22.00 -16.43
CA VAL A 61 11.45 -21.75 -17.28
C VAL A 61 11.22 -20.25 -17.42
N GLU A 62 11.02 -19.81 -18.65
CA GLU A 62 10.73 -18.43 -19.00
C GLU A 62 9.31 -18.31 -19.52
N ILE A 63 8.55 -17.33 -19.01
CA ILE A 63 7.14 -17.15 -19.37
C ILE A 63 6.94 -15.74 -19.94
N ARG A 64 6.32 -15.64 -21.11
CA ARG A 64 6.09 -14.38 -21.84
C ARG A 64 4.65 -14.21 -22.30
N SER A 65 4.17 -12.97 -22.32
CA SER A 65 2.90 -12.58 -22.97
C SER A 65 3.13 -12.29 -24.45
N GLY A 66 2.81 -13.25 -25.31
CA GLY A 66 3.15 -13.22 -26.74
C GLY A 66 3.72 -14.54 -27.23
N LEU A 67 3.77 -14.73 -28.55
CA LEU A 67 4.32 -15.95 -29.17
C LEU A 67 5.80 -15.83 -29.55
N SER A 68 6.35 -14.63 -29.52
CA SER A 68 7.74 -14.35 -29.92
C SER A 68 8.68 -14.28 -28.71
N SER A 69 9.99 -14.41 -28.96
CA SER A 69 11.02 -14.40 -27.90
C SER A 69 11.29 -13.00 -27.35
N ASP A 70 10.95 -11.96 -28.08
CA ASP A 70 11.03 -10.55 -27.71
C ASP A 70 9.76 -10.03 -27.03
N SER A 71 8.73 -10.87 -26.92
CA SER A 71 7.47 -10.53 -26.23
C SER A 71 7.69 -10.27 -24.74
N LYS A 72 6.77 -9.52 -24.10
CA LYS A 72 6.90 -9.09 -22.69
C LYS A 72 7.19 -10.29 -21.78
N LEU A 73 8.32 -10.20 -21.06
CA LEU A 73 8.73 -11.17 -20.05
C LEU A 73 7.94 -10.97 -18.76
N HIS A 74 7.32 -12.04 -18.26
CA HIS A 74 6.76 -12.07 -16.92
C HIS A 74 7.80 -12.47 -15.88
N GLY A 75 8.66 -13.43 -16.23
CA GLY A 75 9.76 -13.83 -15.38
C GLY A 75 10.52 -15.03 -15.91
N LYS A 76 11.69 -15.24 -15.30
CA LYS A 76 12.57 -16.38 -15.50
C LYS A 76 12.72 -17.08 -14.16
N PHE A 77 12.30 -18.33 -14.07
CA PHE A 77 12.10 -19.04 -12.80
C PHE A 77 12.96 -20.29 -12.71
N CYS A 78 13.50 -20.57 -11.53
CA CYS A 78 14.32 -21.73 -11.20
C CYS A 78 14.36 -21.93 -9.67
N GLY A 79 15.04 -22.97 -9.18
CA GLY A 79 15.06 -23.31 -7.76
C GLY A 79 13.84 -24.12 -7.34
N THR A 80 13.45 -24.00 -6.06
CA THR A 80 12.38 -24.80 -5.44
C THR A 80 11.18 -23.99 -4.98
N GLU A 81 11.24 -22.67 -5.08
CA GLU A 81 10.12 -21.80 -4.75
C GLU A 81 9.08 -21.86 -5.87
N VAL A 82 7.83 -22.13 -5.51
CA VAL A 82 6.74 -22.23 -6.48
C VAL A 82 6.30 -20.81 -6.88
N PRO A 83 6.38 -20.42 -8.17
CA PRO A 83 5.93 -19.10 -8.59
C PRO A 83 4.44 -18.88 -8.35
N GLU A 84 4.05 -17.64 -8.07
CA GLU A 84 2.65 -17.23 -8.06
C GLU A 84 1.99 -17.45 -9.44
N VAL A 85 0.66 -17.37 -9.51
CA VAL A 85 -0.07 -17.56 -10.77
C VAL A 85 0.29 -16.47 -11.77
N ILE A 86 0.75 -16.87 -12.95
CA ILE A 86 1.18 -15.94 -14.00
C ILE A 86 0.08 -15.83 -15.06
N THR A 87 -0.45 -14.64 -15.27
CA THR A 87 -1.53 -14.38 -16.24
C THR A 87 -0.99 -13.58 -17.45
N SER A 88 -1.30 -14.03 -18.67
CA SER A 88 -0.91 -13.33 -19.89
C SER A 88 -1.62 -11.98 -20.04
N GLN A 89 -0.96 -11.04 -20.71
CA GLN A 89 -1.58 -9.76 -21.06
C GLN A 89 -2.61 -9.87 -22.19
N TYR A 90 -2.41 -10.85 -23.07
CA TYR A 90 -3.22 -11.11 -24.27
C TYR A 90 -3.73 -12.56 -24.26
N ASN A 91 -4.35 -12.99 -25.35
CA ASN A 91 -4.84 -14.36 -25.52
C ASN A 91 -3.75 -15.38 -25.93
N ASN A 92 -2.47 -15.05 -25.74
CA ASN A 92 -1.37 -15.94 -26.05
C ASN A 92 -0.25 -15.86 -25.01
N MET A 93 0.42 -16.99 -24.81
CA MET A 93 1.51 -17.14 -23.84
C MET A 93 2.57 -18.08 -24.40
N ARG A 94 3.84 -17.70 -24.27
CA ARG A 94 4.99 -18.56 -24.60
C ARG A 94 5.67 -19.00 -23.30
N ILE A 95 5.91 -20.30 -23.19
CA ILE A 95 6.59 -20.94 -22.07
C ILE A 95 7.82 -21.65 -22.62
N GLU A 96 9.00 -21.27 -22.17
CA GLU A 96 10.27 -21.82 -22.65
C GLU A 96 11.06 -22.41 -21.50
N PHE A 97 11.16 -23.74 -21.46
CA PHE A 97 12.00 -24.46 -20.50
C PHE A 97 13.35 -24.79 -21.15
N ARG A 98 14.44 -24.44 -20.46
CA ARG A 98 15.80 -24.80 -20.86
C ARG A 98 16.52 -25.51 -19.73
N SER A 99 17.24 -26.58 -20.08
CA SER A 99 18.22 -27.23 -19.21
C SER A 99 19.61 -27.26 -19.84
N ASP A 100 20.63 -27.10 -19.01
CA ASP A 100 22.03 -27.17 -19.41
C ASP A 100 22.55 -28.62 -19.46
N ASN A 101 23.87 -28.83 -19.56
CA ASN A 101 24.45 -30.16 -19.74
C ASN A 101 24.68 -30.93 -18.43
N THR A 102 24.40 -30.33 -17.28
CA THR A 102 24.61 -30.87 -15.94
C THR A 102 23.32 -30.88 -15.12
N VAL A 103 23.41 -31.44 -13.91
CA VAL A 103 22.41 -31.42 -12.82
C VAL A 103 20.94 -31.37 -13.26
N SER A 104 20.30 -32.54 -13.25
CA SER A 104 18.86 -32.63 -13.41
C SER A 104 18.13 -32.60 -12.05
N LYS A 105 16.93 -32.02 -12.03
CA LYS A 105 15.98 -32.08 -10.91
C LYS A 105 14.65 -32.67 -11.38
N LYS A 106 13.66 -32.80 -10.49
CA LYS A 106 12.33 -33.34 -10.82
C LYS A 106 11.58 -32.51 -11.86
N GLY A 107 11.87 -31.22 -11.98
CA GLY A 107 11.23 -30.36 -12.95
C GLY A 107 9.96 -29.70 -12.42
N PHE A 108 8.98 -29.53 -13.30
CA PHE A 108 7.72 -28.89 -12.93
C PHE A 108 6.51 -29.61 -13.51
N LYS A 109 5.39 -29.47 -12.82
CA LYS A 109 4.04 -29.76 -13.30
C LYS A 109 3.20 -28.52 -13.13
N ALA A 110 2.69 -27.99 -14.23
CA ALA A 110 1.90 -26.78 -14.25
C ALA A 110 0.58 -27.01 -14.99
N HIS A 111 -0.46 -26.33 -14.53
CA HIS A 111 -1.74 -26.26 -15.19
C HIS A 111 -1.90 -24.89 -15.83
N PHE A 112 -2.26 -24.86 -17.09
CA PHE A 112 -2.75 -23.65 -17.72
C PHE A 112 -4.26 -23.72 -17.87
N PHE A 113 -4.91 -22.59 -17.70
CA PHE A 113 -6.33 -22.42 -17.95
C PHE A 113 -6.55 -21.04 -18.55
N SER A 114 -7.49 -20.97 -19.47
CA SER A 114 -7.86 -19.76 -20.17
C SER A 114 -9.23 -19.34 -19.69
N ASP A 115 -9.35 -18.07 -19.40
CA ASP A 115 -10.59 -17.49 -18.92
C ASP A 115 -10.94 -16.28 -19.76
N LYS A 116 -12.24 -16.03 -19.93
CA LYS A 116 -12.68 -14.85 -20.66
C LYS A 116 -12.29 -13.63 -19.83
N ASP A 117 -11.78 -12.61 -20.50
CA ASP A 117 -11.52 -11.30 -19.92
C ASP A 117 -12.66 -10.37 -20.32
N GLU A 118 -13.76 -10.39 -19.56
CA GLU A 118 -14.90 -9.53 -19.84
C GLU A 118 -14.53 -8.04 -19.78
N CYS A 119 -13.53 -7.68 -18.98
CA CYS A 119 -13.04 -6.30 -18.85
C CYS A 119 -12.32 -5.81 -20.10
N SER A 120 -11.76 -6.71 -20.92
CA SER A 120 -11.07 -6.37 -22.17
C SER A 120 -11.96 -5.69 -23.21
N LYS A 121 -13.29 -5.78 -23.06
CA LYS A 121 -14.27 -5.16 -23.97
C LYS A 121 -15.22 -4.26 -23.18
N ASP A 122 -15.25 -2.99 -23.56
CA ASP A 122 -16.15 -1.98 -22.97
C ASP A 122 -16.12 -1.94 -21.44
N ASN A 123 -14.95 -2.22 -20.84
CA ASN A 123 -14.76 -2.29 -19.39
C ASN A 123 -15.76 -3.25 -18.70
N GLY A 124 -16.15 -4.35 -19.36
CA GLY A 124 -17.18 -5.26 -18.84
C GLY A 124 -18.55 -4.61 -18.62
N GLY A 125 -18.80 -3.42 -19.18
CA GLY A 125 -19.98 -2.61 -18.88
C GLY A 125 -19.98 -1.99 -17.47
N CYS A 126 -18.83 -1.98 -16.78
CA CYS A 126 -18.70 -1.34 -15.47
C CYS A 126 -18.59 0.19 -15.63
N GLN A 127 -19.30 0.95 -14.80
CA GLN A 127 -19.21 2.42 -14.81
C GLN A 127 -17.81 2.92 -14.42
N HIS A 128 -17.18 2.28 -13.43
CA HIS A 128 -15.84 2.65 -12.95
C HIS A 128 -14.79 1.60 -13.34
N GLU A 129 -14.51 0.65 -12.46
CA GLU A 129 -13.43 -0.32 -12.68
C GLU A 129 -14.02 -1.72 -12.87
N CYS A 130 -13.49 -2.45 -13.86
CA CYS A 130 -13.79 -3.85 -14.07
C CYS A 130 -12.61 -4.70 -13.61
N ILE A 131 -12.88 -5.68 -12.76
CA ILE A 131 -11.90 -6.64 -12.28
C ILE A 131 -12.24 -8.01 -12.83
N ASN A 132 -11.38 -8.52 -13.69
CA ASN A 132 -11.54 -9.86 -14.22
C ASN A 132 -11.20 -10.88 -13.13
N THR A 133 -12.09 -11.84 -12.92
CA THR A 133 -11.94 -12.93 -11.95
C THR A 133 -11.97 -14.27 -12.70
N VAL A 134 -11.49 -15.36 -12.12
CA VAL A 134 -11.54 -16.64 -12.84
C VAL A 134 -13.00 -17.08 -13.01
N GLY A 135 -13.47 -17.12 -14.26
CA GLY A 135 -14.80 -17.56 -14.67
C GLY A 135 -15.86 -16.46 -14.70
N SER A 136 -15.53 -15.21 -14.37
CA SER A 136 -16.46 -14.07 -14.31
C SER A 136 -15.68 -12.75 -14.20
N TYR A 137 -16.38 -11.65 -13.98
CA TYR A 137 -15.80 -10.38 -13.57
C TYR A 137 -16.67 -9.73 -12.51
N VAL A 138 -16.14 -8.70 -11.85
CA VAL A 138 -16.88 -7.86 -10.92
C VAL A 138 -16.57 -6.40 -11.22
N CYS A 139 -17.58 -5.53 -11.07
CA CYS A 139 -17.37 -4.09 -11.12
C CYS A 139 -17.02 -3.57 -9.72
N GLN A 140 -16.03 -2.70 -9.65
CA GLN A 140 -15.63 -1.99 -8.44
C GLN A 140 -15.80 -0.49 -8.64
N CYS A 141 -16.27 0.17 -7.58
CA CYS A 141 -16.42 1.62 -7.55
C CYS A 141 -15.20 2.27 -6.90
N ARG A 142 -14.82 3.44 -7.43
CA ARG A 142 -13.77 4.28 -6.87
C ARG A 142 -14.18 4.87 -5.51
N ASN A 143 -13.19 5.39 -4.79
CA ASN A 143 -13.42 6.00 -3.48
C ASN A 143 -14.49 7.10 -3.54
N GLY A 144 -15.37 7.12 -2.53
CA GLY A 144 -16.56 7.99 -2.50
C GLY A 144 -17.77 7.46 -3.27
N PHE A 145 -17.72 6.23 -3.80
CA PHE A 145 -18.85 5.57 -4.47
C PHE A 145 -19.04 4.15 -3.95
N VAL A 146 -20.28 3.69 -3.96
CA VAL A 146 -20.66 2.29 -3.67
C VAL A 146 -21.34 1.67 -4.89
N LEU A 147 -21.18 0.36 -5.02
CA LEU A 147 -21.75 -0.39 -6.13
C LEU A 147 -23.28 -0.34 -6.06
N HIS A 148 -23.90 0.02 -7.18
CA HIS A 148 -25.34 0.02 -7.35
C HIS A 148 -25.90 -1.41 -7.39
N GLU A 149 -27.20 -1.58 -7.17
CA GLU A 149 -27.86 -2.89 -7.10
C GLU A 149 -27.76 -3.68 -8.41
N ASN A 150 -27.60 -2.99 -9.55
CA ASN A 150 -27.36 -3.62 -10.84
C ASN A 150 -25.94 -4.18 -11.01
N LYS A 151 -25.04 -4.00 -10.03
CA LYS A 151 -23.65 -4.47 -10.00
C LYS A 151 -22.74 -3.91 -11.09
N HIS A 152 -23.19 -2.87 -11.81
CA HIS A 152 -22.44 -2.24 -12.90
C HIS A 152 -22.21 -0.76 -12.63
N ASP A 153 -23.24 -0.07 -12.13
CA ASP A 153 -23.18 1.35 -11.85
C ASP A 153 -22.64 1.62 -10.45
N CYS A 154 -22.16 2.84 -10.25
CA CYS A 154 -21.61 3.35 -9.02
C CYS A 154 -22.45 4.54 -8.56
N LYS A 155 -23.10 4.36 -7.41
CA LYS A 155 -23.84 5.45 -6.75
C LYS A 155 -22.90 6.15 -5.76
N GLU A 156 -23.07 7.45 -5.62
CA GLU A 156 -22.29 8.22 -4.65
C GLU A 156 -22.54 7.69 -3.23
N ALA A 157 -21.46 7.52 -2.49
CA ALA A 157 -21.50 7.12 -1.10
C ALA A 157 -21.55 8.35 -0.18
N GLU A 158 -22.00 8.16 1.05
CA GLU A 158 -21.67 9.10 2.13
C GLU A 158 -20.15 9.08 2.34
N CYS A 159 -19.56 10.26 2.45
CA CYS A 159 -18.11 10.45 2.35
C CYS A 159 -17.50 10.75 3.71
N GLU A 160 -17.90 9.97 4.72
CA GLU A 160 -17.40 10.08 6.09
C GLU A 160 -16.56 8.85 6.43
N GLN A 161 -15.32 9.06 6.87
CA GLN A 161 -14.39 7.97 7.16
C GLN A 161 -13.72 8.17 8.50
N LYS A 162 -13.74 7.12 9.33
CA LYS A 162 -12.98 7.07 10.59
C LYS A 162 -11.76 6.20 10.40
N ILE A 163 -10.59 6.80 10.60
CA ILE A 163 -9.29 6.17 10.31
C ILE A 163 -8.55 5.96 11.62
N HIS A 164 -8.28 4.69 11.93
CA HIS A 164 -7.53 4.27 13.11
C HIS A 164 -6.20 3.59 12.75
N SER A 165 -5.91 3.38 11.46
CA SER A 165 -4.64 2.79 11.03
C SER A 165 -3.49 3.79 11.23
N PRO A 166 -2.30 3.32 11.65
CA PRO A 166 -1.15 4.20 11.90
C PRO A 166 -0.62 4.86 10.62
N ASN A 167 -0.94 4.31 9.46
CA ASN A 167 -0.65 4.89 8.17
C ASN A 167 -1.70 4.48 7.14
N GLY A 168 -1.76 5.20 6.02
CA GLY A 168 -2.68 4.89 4.92
C GLY A 168 -2.71 5.99 3.86
N ILE A 169 -3.60 5.81 2.89
CA ILE A 169 -3.80 6.74 1.78
C ILE A 169 -5.21 7.32 1.88
N ILE A 170 -5.30 8.63 1.72
CA ILE A 170 -6.54 9.41 1.67
C ILE A 170 -6.61 10.04 0.28
N THR A 171 -7.74 9.92 -0.38
CA THR A 171 -7.96 10.53 -1.70
C THR A 171 -9.24 11.32 -1.73
N SER A 172 -9.28 12.34 -2.58
CA SER A 172 -10.56 12.95 -2.98
C SER A 172 -11.48 11.90 -3.62
N PRO A 173 -12.80 12.12 -3.59
CA PRO A 173 -13.74 11.24 -4.28
C PRO A 173 -13.42 11.13 -5.76
N ASN A 174 -13.66 9.96 -6.35
CA ASN A 174 -13.41 9.66 -7.77
C ASN A 174 -11.94 9.67 -8.23
N TRP A 175 -10.97 9.90 -7.33
CA TRP A 175 -9.54 9.86 -7.66
C TRP A 175 -9.19 8.55 -8.42
N PRO A 176 -8.37 8.59 -9.50
CA PRO A 176 -7.60 9.72 -10.04
C PRO A 176 -8.33 10.63 -11.03
N ASP A 177 -9.62 10.38 -11.27
CA ASP A 177 -10.44 11.26 -12.10
C ASP A 177 -10.98 12.44 -11.29
N LYS A 178 -11.64 13.36 -12.00
CA LYS A 178 -12.15 14.59 -11.39
C LYS A 178 -13.12 14.30 -10.26
N TYR A 179 -12.96 14.98 -9.13
CA TYR A 179 -13.92 14.89 -8.03
C TYR A 179 -15.31 15.37 -8.47
N PRO A 180 -16.41 14.89 -7.87
CA PRO A 180 -17.75 15.37 -8.21
C PRO A 180 -18.02 16.79 -7.66
N SER A 181 -18.93 17.51 -8.30
CA SER A 181 -19.45 18.81 -7.81
C SER A 181 -20.34 18.63 -6.58
N ARG A 182 -20.45 19.66 -5.73
CA ARG A 182 -21.35 19.73 -4.56
C ARG A 182 -21.10 18.59 -3.57
N LYS A 183 -19.82 18.27 -3.36
CA LYS A 183 -19.42 17.22 -2.42
C LYS A 183 -18.91 17.80 -1.12
N GLU A 184 -19.17 17.06 -0.06
CA GLU A 184 -18.61 17.28 1.25
C GLU A 184 -18.12 15.93 1.77
N CYS A 185 -16.84 15.87 2.12
CA CYS A 185 -16.18 14.66 2.58
C CYS A 185 -15.40 14.94 3.85
N MET A 186 -15.49 14.03 4.82
CA MET A 186 -14.88 14.17 6.12
C MET A 186 -14.06 12.94 6.49
N TRP A 187 -12.85 13.18 7.00
CA TRP A 187 -11.99 12.13 7.54
C TRP A 187 -11.62 12.46 8.98
N GLU A 188 -11.95 11.54 9.90
CA GLU A 188 -11.54 11.58 11.30
C GLU A 188 -10.34 10.65 11.49
N ILE A 189 -9.14 11.20 11.55
CA ILE A 189 -7.91 10.42 11.75
C ILE A 189 -7.58 10.39 13.25
N SER A 190 -7.34 9.19 13.77
CA SER A 190 -7.07 8.94 15.18
C SER A 190 -5.84 8.04 15.35
N ALA A 191 -4.75 8.62 15.85
CA ALA A 191 -3.57 7.90 16.28
C ALA A 191 -3.64 7.50 17.77
N THR A 192 -2.70 6.67 18.20
CA THR A 192 -2.50 6.33 19.62
C THR A 192 -2.20 7.62 20.42
N PRO A 193 -2.80 7.81 21.62
CA PRO A 193 -2.49 8.96 22.46
C PRO A 193 -0.99 9.12 22.69
N GLY A 194 -0.51 10.36 22.58
CA GLY A 194 0.93 10.64 22.66
C GLY A 194 1.68 10.50 21.33
N GLN A 195 0.96 10.38 20.22
CA GLN A 195 1.53 10.47 18.89
C GLN A 195 0.87 11.60 18.12
N ARG A 196 1.50 12.05 17.04
CA ARG A 196 0.98 13.08 16.13
C ARG A 196 0.50 12.44 14.85
N VAL A 197 -0.56 12.99 14.29
CA VAL A 197 -0.95 12.66 12.92
C VAL A 197 -0.21 13.60 11.97
N LYS A 198 0.44 13.05 10.95
CA LYS A 198 1.01 13.77 9.83
C LYS A 198 0.27 13.45 8.55
N LEU A 199 0.03 14.46 7.73
CA LEU A 199 -0.56 14.38 6.42
C LEU A 199 0.44 14.91 5.38
N THR A 200 0.78 14.08 4.39
CA THR A 200 1.69 14.42 3.30
C THR A 200 0.99 14.26 1.97
N PHE A 201 1.08 15.26 1.09
CA PHE A 201 0.43 15.22 -0.22
C PHE A 201 1.36 14.65 -1.28
N ASN A 202 0.87 13.67 -2.05
CA ASN A 202 1.57 13.12 -3.21
C ASN A 202 1.10 13.80 -4.50
N GLU A 203 -0.20 14.08 -4.59
CA GLU A 203 -0.86 14.75 -5.71
C GLU A 203 -1.86 15.77 -5.17
N PHE A 204 -1.93 16.95 -5.80
CA PHE A 204 -2.82 18.02 -5.36
C PHE A 204 -3.21 18.95 -6.51
N GLU A 205 -4.48 18.89 -6.91
CA GLU A 205 -5.09 19.76 -7.91
C GLU A 205 -6.56 19.99 -7.55
N ILE A 206 -6.85 21.08 -6.83
CA ILE A 206 -8.18 21.57 -6.49
C ILE A 206 -8.40 22.92 -7.22
N GLU A 207 -9.64 23.32 -7.47
CA GLU A 207 -9.92 24.62 -8.11
C GLU A 207 -9.13 25.78 -7.47
N GLN A 208 -8.48 26.58 -8.31
CA GLN A 208 -7.64 27.69 -7.84
C GLN A 208 -8.50 28.89 -7.48
N HIS A 209 -8.37 29.39 -6.25
CA HIS A 209 -8.91 30.68 -5.82
C HIS A 209 -7.95 31.34 -4.84
N GLN A 210 -7.98 32.68 -4.73
CA GLN A 210 -7.06 33.42 -3.84
C GLN A 210 -7.25 33.07 -2.36
N GLU A 211 -8.50 32.90 -1.95
CA GLU A 211 -8.89 32.54 -0.57
C GLU A 211 -9.46 31.12 -0.45
N CYS A 212 -9.34 30.30 -1.51
CA CYS A 212 -9.94 28.96 -1.56
C CYS A 212 -11.45 28.96 -1.25
N ALA A 213 -12.19 29.90 -1.85
CA ALA A 213 -13.61 30.14 -1.55
C ALA A 213 -14.55 29.18 -2.29
N TYR A 214 -14.09 28.59 -3.40
CA TYR A 214 -14.80 27.57 -4.16
C TYR A 214 -14.45 26.20 -3.57
N ASP A 215 -13.81 25.33 -4.34
CA ASP A 215 -13.34 24.04 -3.87
C ASP A 215 -12.12 24.18 -2.94
N HIS A 216 -12.12 23.43 -1.83
CA HIS A 216 -11.02 23.47 -0.88
C HIS A 216 -10.98 22.25 0.05
N LEU A 217 -9.78 21.96 0.55
CA LEU A 217 -9.54 21.02 1.65
C LEU A 217 -9.16 21.80 2.91
N GLU A 218 -9.94 21.68 3.96
CA GLU A 218 -9.61 22.14 5.31
C GLU A 218 -9.04 20.99 6.14
N VAL A 219 -7.95 21.29 6.85
CA VAL A 219 -7.30 20.36 7.77
C VAL A 219 -7.27 21.00 9.14
N PHE A 220 -7.77 20.29 10.14
CA PHE A 220 -7.96 20.76 11.50
C PHE A 220 -7.11 19.97 12.49
N ASP A 221 -6.52 20.68 13.45
CA ASP A 221 -5.69 20.17 14.54
C ASP A 221 -6.56 19.65 15.69
N GLY A 222 -7.25 18.54 15.46
CA GLY A 222 -8.07 17.90 16.46
C GLY A 222 -9.16 17.01 15.89
N GLU A 223 -10.28 16.90 16.61
CA GLU A 223 -11.32 15.91 16.36
C GLU A 223 -12.49 16.40 15.48
N SER A 224 -12.60 17.71 15.22
CA SER A 224 -13.74 18.26 14.48
C SER A 224 -13.43 19.59 13.80
N GLU A 225 -14.38 20.10 13.03
CA GLU A 225 -14.36 21.44 12.40
C GLU A 225 -14.26 22.61 13.40
N LYS A 226 -14.42 22.36 14.70
CA LYS A 226 -14.26 23.37 15.76
C LYS A 226 -12.81 23.50 16.24
N SER A 227 -11.95 22.56 15.85
CA SER A 227 -10.54 22.57 16.20
C SER A 227 -9.77 23.66 15.42
N PRO A 228 -8.57 24.06 15.87
CA PRO A 228 -7.75 25.03 15.14
C PRO A 228 -7.45 24.55 13.71
N ILE A 229 -7.44 25.45 12.73
CA ILE A 229 -7.13 25.11 11.33
C ILE A 229 -5.61 25.02 11.14
N LEU A 230 -5.14 23.88 10.64
CA LEU A 230 -3.76 23.70 10.17
C LEU A 230 -3.57 24.28 8.76
N GLY A 231 -4.59 24.16 7.91
CA GLY A 231 -4.54 24.71 6.55
C GLY A 231 -5.87 24.66 5.84
N ARG A 232 -6.11 25.67 4.99
CA ARG A 232 -7.17 25.69 3.98
C ARG A 232 -6.50 25.72 2.62
N LEU A 233 -6.69 24.65 1.84
CA LEU A 233 -5.83 24.32 0.71
C LEU A 233 -6.65 24.25 -0.58
N CYS A 234 -6.14 24.87 -1.64
CA CYS A 234 -6.69 24.79 -3.00
C CYS A 234 -5.61 25.13 -4.04
N GLY A 235 -5.91 24.97 -5.33
CA GLY A 235 -4.94 25.15 -6.41
C GLY A 235 -4.17 23.89 -6.76
N ASN A 236 -3.03 24.06 -7.43
CA ASN A 236 -2.23 22.95 -7.99
C ASN A 236 -0.81 22.83 -7.39
N LYS A 237 -0.47 23.67 -6.42
CA LYS A 237 0.81 23.56 -5.70
C LYS A 237 0.66 22.48 -4.63
N ILE A 238 1.52 21.47 -4.65
CA ILE A 238 1.59 20.46 -3.59
C ILE A 238 1.87 21.18 -2.25
N PRO A 239 0.98 21.06 -1.25
CA PRO A 239 1.18 21.66 0.08
C PRO A 239 2.34 21.02 0.84
N ASP A 240 2.97 21.79 1.73
CA ASP A 240 3.92 21.25 2.69
C ASP A 240 3.21 20.27 3.64
N PRO A 241 3.92 19.26 4.20
CA PRO A 241 3.31 18.32 5.14
C PRO A 241 2.69 19.03 6.34
N LEU A 242 1.48 18.61 6.71
CA LEU A 242 0.76 19.14 7.87
C LEU A 242 0.87 18.15 9.02
N ILE A 243 1.25 18.64 10.20
CA ILE A 243 1.44 17.82 11.40
C ILE A 243 0.52 18.38 12.49
N ALA A 244 -0.35 17.52 13.03
CA ALA A 244 -1.20 17.86 14.16
C ALA A 244 -0.37 17.94 15.45
N THR A 245 -0.82 18.77 16.40
CA THR A 245 -0.18 18.87 17.72
C THR A 245 -0.51 17.68 18.63
N GLY A 246 -1.58 16.94 18.31
CA GLY A 246 -2.02 15.76 19.05
C GLY A 246 -2.33 14.57 18.15
N ASN A 247 -2.98 13.57 18.74
CA ASN A 247 -3.27 12.29 18.10
C ASN A 247 -4.54 12.29 17.26
N LYS A 248 -5.13 13.45 17.00
CA LYS A 248 -6.36 13.62 16.22
C LYS A 248 -6.13 14.64 15.12
N MET A 249 -6.59 14.34 13.92
CA MET A 249 -6.63 15.27 12.81
C MET A 249 -7.94 15.07 12.06
N PHE A 250 -8.63 16.17 11.77
CA PHE A 250 -9.90 16.17 11.07
C PHE A 250 -9.73 16.86 9.71
N LEU A 251 -10.19 16.22 8.64
CA LEU A 251 -10.12 16.77 7.28
C LEU A 251 -11.53 16.98 6.77
N ARG A 252 -11.75 18.08 6.05
CA ARG A 252 -13.02 18.39 5.38
C ARG A 252 -12.74 18.89 3.96
N PHE A 253 -13.18 18.13 2.97
CA PHE A 253 -13.12 18.54 1.57
C PHE A 253 -14.50 19.00 1.09
N ILE A 254 -14.56 20.18 0.48
CA ILE A 254 -15.79 20.75 -0.08
C ILE A 254 -15.57 21.08 -1.55
N SER A 255 -16.54 20.73 -2.41
CA SER A 255 -16.61 21.19 -3.80
C SER A 255 -17.92 21.92 -4.10
N ASP A 256 -17.85 22.92 -4.97
CA ASP A 256 -18.97 23.75 -5.39
C ASP A 256 -19.69 23.16 -6.63
N ALA A 257 -20.57 23.94 -7.27
CA ALA A 257 -21.36 23.47 -8.40
C ALA A 257 -20.57 23.30 -9.72
N SER A 258 -19.33 23.75 -9.83
CA SER A 258 -18.57 23.85 -11.08
C SER A 258 -17.07 23.60 -10.90
N VAL A 259 -16.34 23.60 -12.03
CA VAL A 259 -14.87 23.54 -12.10
C VAL A 259 -14.19 22.43 -11.29
N GLN A 260 -14.49 21.18 -11.63
CA GLN A 260 -13.82 20.04 -10.99
C GLN A 260 -12.42 19.79 -11.57
N ARG A 261 -11.48 19.50 -10.67
CA ARG A 261 -10.10 19.10 -10.95
C ARG A 261 -9.87 17.66 -10.50
N LYS A 262 -8.66 17.12 -10.68
CA LYS A 262 -8.35 15.74 -10.28
C LYS A 262 -8.53 15.50 -8.78
N GLY A 263 -8.32 16.53 -7.97
CA GLY A 263 -8.39 16.45 -6.51
C GLY A 263 -7.05 16.12 -5.89
N PHE A 264 -7.02 15.26 -4.89
CA PHE A 264 -5.79 15.00 -4.14
C PHE A 264 -5.62 13.52 -3.81
N GLN A 265 -4.36 13.13 -3.67
CA GLN A 265 -3.93 11.92 -2.99
C GLN A 265 -2.92 12.32 -1.93
N ALA A 266 -3.19 11.93 -0.69
CA ALA A 266 -2.34 12.19 0.46
C ALA A 266 -2.08 10.89 1.22
N THR A 267 -0.92 10.78 1.85
CA THR A 267 -0.62 9.75 2.83
C THR A 267 -0.76 10.33 4.23
N HIS A 268 -1.45 9.61 5.11
CA HIS A 268 -1.39 9.88 6.54
C HIS A 268 -0.43 8.91 7.20
N SER A 269 0.26 9.39 8.23
CA SER A 269 1.15 8.58 9.06
C SER A 269 1.16 9.10 10.49
N THR A 270 1.41 8.19 11.41
CA THR A 270 1.61 8.54 12.81
C THR A 270 3.09 8.81 13.07
N GLU A 271 3.39 9.97 13.64
CA GLU A 271 4.72 10.35 14.11
C GLU A 271 4.77 10.39 15.64
N CYS A 272 5.96 10.19 16.20
CA CYS A 272 6.15 10.34 17.64
C CYS A 272 5.97 11.80 18.09
N GLY A 273 5.76 11.98 19.39
CA GLY A 273 5.55 13.30 19.99
C GLY A 273 4.08 13.67 20.13
N GLY A 274 3.82 14.80 20.78
CA GLY A 274 2.48 15.37 20.88
C GLY A 274 2.27 16.12 22.18
N ARG A 275 1.18 16.88 22.23
CA ARG A 275 0.71 17.51 23.46
C ARG A 275 -0.33 16.61 24.12
N LEU A 276 -0.09 16.21 25.37
CA LEU A 276 -1.02 15.41 26.15
C LEU A 276 -1.47 16.17 27.39
N LYS A 277 -2.75 16.02 27.73
CA LYS A 277 -3.24 16.41 29.05
C LYS A 277 -3.05 15.24 30.01
N ALA A 278 -2.29 15.46 31.09
CA ALA A 278 -2.13 14.45 32.13
C ALA A 278 -3.45 14.25 32.88
N GLU A 279 -3.78 13.00 33.19
CA GLU A 279 -4.98 12.60 33.92
C GLU A 279 -4.62 11.97 35.27
N LEU A 280 -5.59 11.94 36.18
CA LEU A 280 -5.41 11.31 37.50
C LEU A 280 -5.14 9.80 37.40
N LYS A 281 -5.67 9.16 36.35
CA LYS A 281 -5.38 7.76 36.06
C LYS A 281 -4.15 7.70 35.16
N ALA A 282 -3.14 6.94 35.59
CA ALA A 282 -1.96 6.67 34.78
C ALA A 282 -2.37 6.10 33.42
N LYS A 283 -1.72 6.58 32.37
CA LYS A 283 -1.88 6.14 30.98
C LYS A 283 -0.52 5.82 30.40
N ASP A 284 -0.47 4.79 29.57
CA ASP A 284 0.75 4.42 28.88
C ASP A 284 1.06 5.42 27.76
N LEU A 285 2.33 5.75 27.65
CA LEU A 285 2.90 6.58 26.59
C LEU A 285 3.97 5.76 25.88
N TYR A 286 3.82 5.64 24.56
CA TYR A 286 4.71 4.84 23.74
C TYR A 286 5.66 5.73 22.95
N SER A 287 6.92 5.32 22.83
CA SER A 287 7.95 6.08 22.10
C SER A 287 7.65 6.18 20.60
N HIS A 288 7.00 5.17 20.02
CA HIS A 288 6.68 5.09 18.59
C HIS A 288 5.47 4.18 18.32
N ALA A 289 4.93 4.22 17.10
CA ALA A 289 3.69 3.53 16.73
C ALA A 289 3.77 2.00 16.70
N GLN A 290 4.99 1.44 16.59
CA GLN A 290 5.24 0.01 16.52
C GLN A 290 5.88 -0.55 17.80
N PHE A 291 5.75 0.17 18.91
CA PHE A 291 6.32 -0.24 20.19
C PHE A 291 5.84 -1.65 20.58
N GLY A 292 6.80 -2.53 20.87
CA GLY A 292 6.55 -3.94 21.20
C GLY A 292 6.66 -4.90 20.00
N ASP A 293 6.50 -4.40 18.77
CA ASP A 293 6.63 -5.20 17.55
C ASP A 293 7.98 -4.98 16.84
N ASN A 294 8.51 -3.76 16.89
CA ASN A 294 9.77 -3.37 16.23
C ASN A 294 10.58 -2.37 17.07
N ASN A 295 11.83 -2.14 16.66
CA ASN A 295 12.68 -1.08 17.20
C ASN A 295 12.17 0.31 16.81
N TYR A 296 12.53 1.33 17.59
CA TYR A 296 12.22 2.72 17.27
C TYR A 296 12.85 3.16 15.93
N PRO A 297 12.23 4.09 15.18
CA PRO A 297 12.75 4.55 13.90
C PRO A 297 14.11 5.24 14.05
N VAL A 298 15.01 5.04 13.07
CA VAL A 298 16.29 5.75 13.01
C VAL A 298 16.08 7.25 12.81
N GLN A 299 16.94 8.07 13.41
CA GLN A 299 16.90 9.54 13.31
C GLN A 299 15.55 10.17 13.72
N ALA A 300 14.82 9.52 14.64
CA ALA A 300 13.59 10.07 15.20
C ALA A 300 13.92 11.24 16.15
N ASP A 301 13.33 12.41 15.90
CA ASP A 301 13.36 13.56 16.81
C ASP A 301 11.93 13.81 17.33
N CYS A 302 11.69 13.40 18.57
CA CYS A 302 10.36 13.30 19.15
C CYS A 302 10.23 14.24 20.37
N ASP A 303 9.20 15.08 20.38
CA ASP A 303 8.90 15.95 21.52
C ASP A 303 7.49 15.70 22.08
N TRP A 304 7.42 15.42 23.39
CA TRP A 304 6.16 15.27 24.11
C TRP A 304 6.01 16.38 25.14
N LEU A 305 4.87 17.07 25.10
CA LEU A 305 4.50 18.06 26.11
C LEU A 305 3.35 17.54 26.96
N LEU A 306 3.66 17.14 28.19
CA LEU A 306 2.69 16.67 29.18
C LEU A 306 2.23 17.84 30.04
N VAL A 307 0.92 18.14 30.01
CA VAL A 307 0.34 19.28 30.73
C VAL A 307 -0.64 18.79 31.78
N ALA A 308 -0.35 19.04 33.05
CA ALA A 308 -1.27 18.78 34.16
C ALA A 308 -2.23 19.96 34.39
N GLU A 309 -3.33 19.70 35.11
CA GLU A 309 -4.23 20.77 35.56
C GLU A 309 -3.53 21.68 36.58
N ARG A 310 -4.02 22.91 36.70
CA ARG A 310 -3.42 23.92 37.58
C ARG A 310 -3.40 23.43 39.03
N GLY A 311 -2.21 23.40 39.63
CA GLY A 311 -2.02 22.93 41.00
C GLY A 311 -1.67 21.43 41.12
N SER A 312 -1.63 20.70 39.99
CA SER A 312 -1.12 19.34 39.91
C SER A 312 0.29 19.30 39.32
N ARG A 313 1.00 18.20 39.55
CA ARG A 313 2.30 17.90 38.93
C ARG A 313 2.19 16.65 38.07
N VAL A 314 3.02 16.55 37.04
CA VAL A 314 3.15 15.34 36.24
C VAL A 314 4.11 14.39 36.94
N GLU A 315 3.73 13.12 37.03
CA GLU A 315 4.62 12.05 37.47
C GLU A 315 4.76 11.07 36.30
N LEU A 316 6.01 10.73 35.96
CA LEU A 316 6.34 9.84 34.85
C LEU A 316 7.13 8.66 35.39
N MET A 317 6.76 7.46 34.95
CA MET A 317 7.41 6.21 35.30
C MET A 317 7.69 5.44 34.01
N PHE A 318 8.94 5.00 33.83
CA PHE A 318 9.30 4.08 32.77
C PHE A 318 8.90 2.65 33.18
N GLN A 319 8.05 2.02 32.39
CA GLN A 319 7.71 0.60 32.57
C GLN A 319 8.69 -0.32 31.84
N THR A 320 9.16 0.14 30.68
CA THR A 320 10.18 -0.52 29.85
C THR A 320 11.06 0.59 29.29
N PHE A 321 12.37 0.43 29.38
CA PHE A 321 13.32 1.38 28.85
C PHE A 321 14.45 0.65 28.14
N GLU A 322 14.48 0.76 26.81
CA GLU A 322 15.52 0.19 25.96
C GLU A 322 15.89 1.22 24.89
N VAL A 323 17.03 1.87 25.10
CA VAL A 323 17.64 2.85 24.20
C VAL A 323 19.11 2.50 24.07
N GLU A 324 19.75 2.77 22.93
CA GLU A 324 21.16 2.45 22.71
C GLU A 324 22.04 2.88 23.91
N GLU A 325 22.81 1.93 24.46
CA GLU A 325 23.66 2.18 25.61
C GLU A 325 24.98 2.83 25.19
N GLU A 326 25.27 4.01 25.73
CA GLU A 326 26.52 4.71 25.52
C GLU A 326 26.90 5.51 26.76
N ALA A 327 28.21 5.69 27.01
CA ALA A 327 28.73 6.22 28.28
C ALA A 327 28.19 7.62 28.63
N ASP A 328 27.92 8.45 27.64
CA ASP A 328 27.45 9.83 27.79
C ASP A 328 26.03 10.03 27.21
N CYS A 329 25.36 8.95 26.81
CA CYS A 329 24.10 8.95 26.07
C CYS A 329 24.10 9.85 24.83
N GLY A 330 25.23 9.89 24.11
CA GLY A 330 25.52 10.78 22.97
C GLY A 330 24.85 10.40 21.66
N TYR A 331 24.50 9.12 21.47
CA TYR A 331 23.82 8.62 20.28
C TYR A 331 22.30 8.75 20.42
N ASP A 332 21.63 7.74 20.97
CA ASP A 332 20.20 7.77 21.26
C ASP A 332 19.93 8.04 22.74
N TYR A 333 18.93 8.86 23.03
CA TYR A 333 18.62 9.24 24.40
C TYR A 333 17.20 9.78 24.56
N VAL A 334 16.75 9.81 25.81
CA VAL A 334 15.54 10.53 26.25
C VAL A 334 15.96 11.64 27.21
N GLU A 335 15.55 12.88 26.94
CA GLU A 335 15.72 13.99 27.87
C GLU A 335 14.38 14.39 28.50
N LEU A 336 14.40 14.67 29.80
CA LEU A 336 13.24 15.16 30.55
C LEU A 336 13.49 16.60 31.03
N PHE A 337 12.48 17.45 30.89
CA PHE A 337 12.52 18.85 31.30
C PHE A 337 11.32 19.18 32.19
N ASP A 338 11.53 19.97 33.23
CA ASP A 338 10.47 20.55 34.07
C ASP A 338 10.09 21.94 33.54
N GLY A 339 9.20 21.96 32.54
CA GLY A 339 8.69 23.17 31.91
C GLY A 339 8.03 22.88 30.57
N HIS A 340 7.82 23.93 29.76
CA HIS A 340 7.10 23.83 28.49
C HIS A 340 7.98 23.56 27.27
N ASP A 341 9.30 23.70 27.41
CA ASP A 341 10.25 23.54 26.32
C ASP A 341 11.65 23.20 26.86
N LYS A 342 12.60 22.97 25.93
CA LYS A 342 13.99 22.58 26.20
C LYS A 342 14.84 23.66 26.90
N THR A 343 14.33 24.87 27.08
CA THR A 343 15.01 25.94 27.83
C THR A 343 14.76 25.85 29.34
N ALA A 344 13.79 25.01 29.74
CA ALA A 344 13.45 24.78 31.12
C ALA A 344 14.49 23.91 31.86
N VAL A 345 14.24 23.64 33.15
CA VAL A 345 15.16 22.87 33.98
C VAL A 345 15.23 21.44 33.48
N ARG A 346 16.41 21.01 33.00
CA ARG A 346 16.63 19.61 32.60
C ARG A 346 16.70 18.73 33.84
N LEU A 347 15.78 17.76 33.91
CA LEU A 347 15.71 16.75 34.97
C LEU A 347 16.73 15.63 34.75
N GLY A 348 17.02 15.29 33.49
CA GLY A 348 18.02 14.30 33.15
C GLY A 348 18.06 13.95 31.66
N ARG A 349 19.10 13.20 31.28
CA ARG A 349 19.28 12.54 29.99
C ARG A 349 19.53 11.06 30.28
N PHE A 350 18.81 10.19 29.58
CA PHE A 350 18.75 8.76 29.88
C PHE A 350 18.96 7.94 28.60
N CYS A 351 19.70 6.84 28.70
CA CYS A 351 19.92 5.84 27.66
C CYS A 351 20.25 4.49 28.32
N GLY A 352 20.43 3.43 27.52
CA GLY A 352 20.66 2.07 27.99
C GLY A 352 19.36 1.27 28.20
N SER A 353 19.50 0.12 28.87
CA SER A 353 18.40 -0.81 29.16
C SER A 353 18.14 -0.93 30.67
N GLY A 354 16.88 -0.94 31.10
CA GLY A 354 16.51 -1.04 32.52
C GLY A 354 15.08 -1.48 32.79
#